data_AF-A0A179BQH9-F1
#
_entry.id   AF-A0A179BQH9-F1
#
_cell.length_a   1.000
_cell.length_b   1.000
_cell.length_c   1.000
_cell.angle_alpha   90.00
_cell.angle_beta   90.00
_cell.angle_gamma   90.00
#
_symmetry.space_group_name_H-M   'P 1'
#
loop_
_entity.id
_entity.type
_entity.pdbx_description
1 polymer ?
#
loop_
_entity_poly.entity_id
_entity_poly.type
_entity_poly.pdbx_seq_one_letter_code
_entity_poly.pdbx_strand_id
1 'polypeptide(L)' 'MPKLNDVEPLAYLSDVITKIVNGHPNSQIDDLLPWAYAAMHELKAVA' A
#
# COMPACT_ATOMS: atom_id res chain seq x y z
N MET A 1 3.59 11.58 -15.54
CA MET A 1 2.89 10.47 -14.87
C MET A 1 3.93 9.74 -14.05
N PRO A 2 3.84 9.70 -12.71
CA PRO A 2 4.79 8.89 -11.96
C PRO A 2 4.46 7.43 -12.31
N LYS A 3 5.43 6.78 -12.98
CA LYS A 3 5.52 5.32 -13.02
C LYS A 3 5.38 4.85 -11.58
N LEU A 4 4.65 3.74 -11.37
CA LEU A 4 4.50 3.07 -10.08
C LEU A 4 5.77 3.31 -9.27
N ASN A 5 5.64 4.10 -8.19
CA ASN A 5 6.70 4.35 -7.21
C ASN A 5 7.36 3.01 -6.91
N ASP A 6 8.65 2.98 -6.59
CA ASP A 6 9.54 1.81 -6.42
C ASP A 6 9.01 0.70 -5.46
N VAL A 7 7.84 0.17 -5.76
CA VAL A 7 7.01 -0.70 -4.96
C VAL A 7 6.91 -1.99 -5.75
N GLU A 8 7.23 -3.09 -5.08
CA GLU A 8 7.07 -4.43 -5.64
C GLU A 8 5.58 -4.68 -5.93
N PRO A 9 5.15 -4.78 -7.21
CA PRO A 9 3.72 -4.76 -7.56
C PRO A 9 2.91 -5.92 -6.97
N LEU A 10 3.53 -7.10 -6.81
CA LEU A 10 2.86 -8.28 -6.29
C LEU A 10 2.62 -8.16 -4.78
N ALA A 11 3.63 -7.75 -4.01
CA ALA A 11 3.50 -7.50 -2.58
C ALA A 11 2.45 -6.41 -2.29
N TYR A 12 2.47 -5.31 -3.05
CA TYR A 12 1.47 -4.26 -2.94
C TYR A 12 0.05 -4.80 -3.18
N LEU A 13 -0.16 -5.50 -4.29
CA LEU A 13 -1.48 -6.03 -4.62
C LEU A 13 -1.96 -7.07 -3.60
N SER A 14 -1.07 -7.97 -3.17
CA SER A 14 -1.39 -8.98 -2.17
C SER A 14 -1.82 -8.34 -0.84
N ASP A 15 -1.04 -7.39 -0.32
CA ASP A 15 -1.34 -6.75 0.97
C ASP A 15 -2.63 -5.92 0.89
N VAL A 16 -2.84 -5.19 -0.21
CA VAL A 16 -4.07 -4.41 -0.42
C VAL A 16 -5.30 -5.32 -0.46
N ILE A 17 -5.25 -6.44 -1.19
CA ILE A 17 -6.36 -7.41 -1.22
C ILE A 17 -6.60 -7.98 0.18
N THR A 18 -5.54 -8.35 0.90
CA THR A 18 -5.66 -8.84 2.28
C THR A 18 -6.34 -7.83 3.20
N LYS A 19 -5.97 -6.54 3.12
CA LYS A 19 -6.61 -5.47 3.89
C LYS A 19 -8.09 -5.32 3.56
N ILE A 20 -8.45 -5.34 2.28
CA ILE A 20 -9.85 -5.27 1.83
C ILE A 20 -10.66 -6.44 2.37
N VAL A 21 -10.15 -7.67 2.22
CA VAL A 21 -10.81 -8.89 2.72
C VAL A 21 -10.99 -8.85 4.24
N ASN A 22 -10.04 -8.27 4.96
CA ASN A 22 -10.11 -8.09 6.41
C ASN A 22 -11.02 -6.92 6.87
N GLY A 23 -11.73 -6.27 5.94
CA GLY A 23 -12.71 -5.23 6.27
C GLY A 23 -12.12 -3.83 6.35
N HIS A 24 -11.10 -3.52 5.55
CA HIS A 24 -10.59 -2.15 5.44
C HIS A 24 -11.73 -1.17 5.14
N PRO A 25 -11.92 -0.10 5.94
CA PRO A 25 -13.02 0.81 5.75
C PRO A 25 -12.88 1.63 4.46
N ASN A 26 -13.96 1.71 3.68
CA ASN A 26 -13.98 2.46 2.42
C ASN A 26 -13.64 3.96 2.61
N SER A 27 -13.91 4.53 3.79
CA SER A 27 -13.56 5.91 4.12
C SER A 27 -12.06 6.16 4.24
N GLN A 28 -11.23 5.12 4.30
CA GLN A 28 -9.76 5.20 4.40
C GLN A 28 -9.07 4.63 3.17
N ILE A 29 -9.71 4.67 1.99
CA ILE A 29 -9.15 4.11 0.76
C ILE A 29 -7.78 4.71 0.38
N ASP A 30 -7.51 5.93 0.85
CA ASP A 30 -6.23 6.63 0.64
C ASP A 30 -5.03 5.85 1.21
N ASP A 31 -5.23 5.06 2.27
CA ASP A 31 -4.19 4.22 2.87
C ASP A 31 -3.79 3.02 1.99
N LEU A 32 -4.62 2.69 1.01
CA LEU A 32 -4.38 1.60 0.07
C LEU A 32 -3.66 2.07 -1.19
N LEU A 33 -3.46 3.37 -1.38
CA LEU A 33 -2.85 3.91 -2.60
C LEU A 33 -1.35 3.64 -2.64
N PRO A 34 -0.73 3.47 -3.82
CA PRO A 34 0.66 3.03 -3.93
C PRO A 34 1.66 3.94 -3.22
N TRP A 35 1.41 5.25 -3.18
CA TRP A 35 2.29 6.21 -2.49
C TRP A 35 2.18 6.12 -0.96
N ALA A 36 0.99 5.86 -0.42
CA ALA A 36 0.79 5.66 1.01
C ALA A 36 1.43 4.33 1.46
N TYR A 37 1.27 3.28 0.65
CA TYR A 37 1.91 1.98 0.87
C TYR A 37 3.44 2.09 0.87
N ALA A 38 4.02 2.78 -0.12
CA ALA A 38 5.46 3.02 -0.22
C ALA A 38 5.98 3.73 1.02
N ALA A 39 5.35 4.85 1.43
CA ALA A 39 5.75 5.59 2.61
C ALA A 39 5.71 4.73 3.90
N MET A 40 4.71 3.86 4.05
CA MET A 40 4.60 2.97 5.20
C MET A 40 5.72 1.89 5.21
N HIS A 41 6.14 1.40 4.05
CA HIS A 41 7.19 0.40 3.93
C HIS A 41 8.60 0.98 4.05
N GLU A 42 8.82 2.20 3.55
CA GLU A 42 10.06 2.96 3.79
C GLU A 42 10.29 3.20 5.29
N LEU A 43 9.25 3.59 6.03
CA LEU A 43 9.33 3.77 7.48
C LEU A 43 9.66 2.47 8.22
N LYS A 44 9.17 1.32 7.73
CA LYS A 44 9.52 0.00 8.29
C LYS A 44 10.97 -0.40 7.99
N ALA A 45 11.54 0.03 6.87
CA ALA A 45 12.91 -0.32 6.49
C ALA A 45 13.98 0.47 7.27
N VAL A 46 13.60 1.60 7.89
CA VAL A 46 14.52 2.49 8.62
C VAL A 46 14.56 2.19 10.14
N ALA A 47 13.70 1.30 10.64
CA ALA A 47 13.56 0.97 12.06
C ALA A 47 14.36 -0.27 12.50
#